data_AF-A0A2S7K649-F1
#
_entry.id   AF-A0A2S7K649-F1
#
_cell.length_a   1.000
_cell.length_b   1.000
_cell.length_c   1.000
_cell.angle_alpha   90.00
_cell.angle_beta   90.00
_cell.angle_gamma   90.00
#
_symmetry.space_group_name_H-M   'P 1'
#
loop_
_entity.id
_entity.type
_entity.pdbx_description
1 polymer ?
#
loop_
_entity_poly.entity_id
_entity_poly.type
_entity_poly.pdbx_seq_one_letter_code
_entity_poly.pdbx_strand_id
1 'polypeptide(L)'
;MKEKPENQVEQRLLSELEEIRKQISALEAEHASIERLLVKLRRENVAKREVTRTNSIDRLLVETQVVEFLKESGRPVPTSKLYNYARVTVRELKENTFRSQLHRMKKRGLIYSPKGRRGEWKLAENIEENT
;
A
#
# COMPACT_ATOMS: atom_id res chain seq x y z
N MET A 1 -4.32 -4.42 -62.09
CA MET A 1 -4.39 -5.71 -61.37
C MET A 1 -5.31 -5.52 -60.17
N LYS A 2 -6.41 -6.26 -60.07
CA LYS A 2 -7.27 -6.25 -58.87
C LYS A 2 -6.65 -7.23 -57.88
N GLU A 3 -6.11 -6.74 -56.77
CA GLU A 3 -5.64 -7.62 -55.69
C GLU A 3 -6.81 -8.45 -55.16
N LYS A 4 -6.57 -9.75 -54.95
CA LYS A 4 -7.61 -10.69 -54.49
C LYS A 4 -8.13 -10.29 -53.10
N PRO A 5 -9.44 -10.35 -52.85
CA PRO A 5 -10.05 -9.96 -51.57
C PRO A 5 -9.52 -10.80 -50.38
N GLU A 6 -9.08 -12.03 -50.63
CA GLU A 6 -8.42 -12.90 -49.64
C GLU A 6 -7.16 -12.25 -49.06
N ASN A 7 -6.38 -11.54 -49.89
CA ASN A 7 -5.14 -10.89 -49.47
C ASN A 7 -5.43 -9.64 -48.61
N GLN A 8 -6.54 -8.94 -48.83
CA GLN A 8 -6.93 -7.78 -48.01
C GLN A 8 -7.44 -8.18 -46.63
N VAL A 9 -8.18 -9.29 -46.54
CA VAL A 9 -8.64 -9.84 -45.26
C VAL A 9 -7.45 -10.37 -44.45
N GLU A 10 -6.54 -11.09 -45.10
CA GLU A 10 -5.31 -11.57 -44.47
C GLU A 10 -4.44 -10.42 -43.94
N GLN A 11 -4.21 -9.37 -44.73
CA GLN A 11 -3.45 -8.19 -44.30
C GLN A 11 -4.10 -7.44 -43.14
N ARG A 12 -5.43 -7.38 -43.10
CA ARG A 12 -6.17 -6.79 -41.98
C ARG A 12 -6.00 -7.63 -40.71
N LEU A 13 -6.14 -8.95 -40.80
CA LEU A 13 -5.96 -9.85 -39.67
C LEU A 13 -4.51 -9.84 -39.14
N LEU A 14 -3.53 -9.71 -40.03
CA LEU A 14 -2.13 -9.53 -39.65
C LEU A 14 -1.91 -8.21 -38.89
N SER A 15 -2.51 -7.11 -39.36
CA SER A 15 -2.47 -5.82 -38.66
C SER A 15 -3.12 -5.90 -37.27
N GLU A 16 -4.30 -6.52 -37.17
CA GLU A 16 -5.01 -6.73 -35.90
C GLU A 16 -4.17 -7.60 -34.93
N LEU A 17 -3.50 -8.64 -35.43
CA LEU A 17 -2.57 -9.45 -34.63
C LEU A 17 -1.36 -8.65 -34.13
N GLU A 18 -0.81 -7.74 -34.93
CA GLU A 18 0.27 -6.87 -34.49
C GLU A 18 -0.16 -5.87 -33.41
N GLU A 19 -1.36 -5.30 -33.54
CA GLU A 19 -1.92 -4.41 -32.52
C GLU A 19 -2.14 -5.15 -31.20
N ILE A 20 -2.71 -6.35 -31.25
CA ILE A 20 -2.88 -7.20 -30.06
C ILE A 20 -1.51 -7.52 -29.45
N ARG A 21 -0.49 -7.84 -30.26
CA ARG A 21 0.88 -8.09 -29.74
C ARG A 21 1.47 -6.86 -29.04
N LYS A 22 1.23 -5.66 -29.56
CA LYS A 22 1.68 -4.41 -28.91
C LYS A 22 0.97 -4.20 -27.57
N GLN A 23 -0.34 -4.47 -27.51
CA GLN A 23 -1.10 -4.39 -26.26
C GLN A 23 -0.61 -5.40 -25.22
N ILE A 24 -0.37 -6.65 -25.65
CA ILE A 24 0.20 -7.69 -24.78
C ILE A 24 1.56 -7.22 -24.22
N SER A 25 2.45 -6.72 -25.07
CA SER A 25 3.76 -6.24 -24.62
C SER A 25 3.67 -5.07 -23.63
N ALA A 26 2.75 -4.13 -23.85
CA ALA A 26 2.52 -3.03 -22.92
C ALA A 26 1.97 -3.51 -21.56
N LEU A 27 1.00 -4.43 -21.59
CA LEU A 27 0.42 -5.04 -20.40
C LEU A 27 1.44 -5.90 -19.63
N GLU A 28 2.30 -6.63 -20.33
CA GLU A 28 3.40 -7.40 -19.73
C GLU A 28 4.43 -6.49 -19.05
N ALA A 29 4.75 -5.35 -19.67
CA ALA A 29 5.66 -4.36 -19.09
C ALA A 29 5.05 -3.71 -17.83
N GLU A 30 3.75 -3.39 -17.87
CA GLU A 30 3.01 -2.88 -16.72
C GLU A 30 2.93 -3.94 -15.60
N HIS A 31 2.61 -5.19 -15.94
CA HIS A 31 2.60 -6.33 -15.02
C HIS A 31 3.96 -6.50 -14.34
N ALA A 32 5.06 -6.53 -15.09
CA ALA A 32 6.40 -6.65 -14.54
C ALA A 32 6.81 -5.43 -13.68
N SER A 33 6.30 -4.24 -13.98
CA SER A 33 6.48 -3.06 -13.12
C SER A 33 5.76 -3.23 -11.78
N ILE A 34 4.49 -3.65 -11.82
CA ILE A 34 3.66 -3.89 -10.64
C ILE A 34 4.25 -5.04 -9.81
N GLU A 35 4.71 -6.13 -10.43
CA GLU A 35 5.38 -7.24 -9.74
C GLU A 35 6.65 -6.78 -9.02
N ARG A 36 7.47 -5.92 -9.63
CA ARG A 36 8.67 -5.37 -8.97
C ARG A 36 8.31 -4.49 -7.78
N LEU A 37 7.29 -3.65 -7.92
CA LEU A 37 6.76 -2.84 -6.81
C LEU A 37 6.20 -3.73 -5.70
N LEU A 38 5.52 -4.81 -6.05
CA LEU A 38 4.96 -5.79 -5.12
C LEU A 38 6.06 -6.59 -4.41
N VAL A 39 7.12 -7.00 -5.11
CA VAL A 39 8.29 -7.66 -4.50
C VAL A 39 9.04 -6.71 -3.58
N LYS A 40 9.16 -5.43 -3.93
CA LYS A 40 9.74 -4.40 -3.04
C LYS A 40 8.90 -4.24 -1.77
N LEU A 41 7.59 -4.03 -1.93
CA LEU A 41 6.63 -3.98 -0.83
C LEU A 41 6.65 -5.26 0.02
N ARG A 42 6.76 -6.43 -0.61
CA ARG A 42 6.84 -7.72 0.09
C ARG A 42 8.18 -7.90 0.78
N ARG A 43 9.32 -7.47 0.25
CA ARG A 43 10.60 -7.56 0.98
C ARG A 43 10.62 -6.64 2.20
N GLU A 44 10.00 -5.47 2.08
CA GLU A 44 9.78 -4.57 3.21
C GLU A 44 8.74 -5.13 4.22
N ASN A 45 7.73 -5.91 3.77
CA ASN A 45 6.65 -6.45 4.63
C ASN A 45 6.79 -7.92 5.09
N VAL A 46 7.57 -8.78 4.44
CA VAL A 46 7.72 -10.23 4.73
C VAL A 46 8.48 -10.47 6.03
N ALA A 47 9.07 -9.43 6.63
CA ALA A 47 9.47 -9.51 8.03
C ALA A 47 8.26 -9.66 8.99
N LYS A 48 7.05 -9.13 8.69
CA LYS A 48 5.90 -9.23 9.62
C LYS A 48 4.51 -9.22 8.91
N ARG A 49 3.92 -10.42 8.82
CA ARG A 49 2.46 -10.76 8.81
C ARG A 49 1.68 -10.77 7.49
N GLU A 50 0.99 -11.91 7.30
CA GLU A 50 -0.07 -12.18 6.32
C GLU A 50 -1.24 -11.19 6.41
N VAL A 51 -1.64 -10.66 5.26
CA VAL A 51 -2.70 -9.66 5.11
C VAL A 51 -3.45 -9.93 3.79
N THR A 52 -4.45 -10.82 3.82
CA THR A 52 -5.19 -11.35 2.65
C THR A 52 -6.54 -10.66 2.35
N ARG A 53 -6.80 -9.45 2.88
CA ARG A 53 -8.01 -8.65 2.53
C ARG A 53 -7.70 -7.16 2.35
N THR A 54 -8.43 -6.45 1.48
CA THR A 54 -8.28 -5.00 1.26
C THR A 54 -8.34 -4.18 2.57
N ASN A 55 -9.28 -4.51 3.47
CA ASN A 55 -9.36 -3.90 4.80
C ASN A 55 -8.13 -4.16 5.69
N SER A 56 -7.40 -5.23 5.40
CA SER A 56 -6.16 -5.54 6.08
C SER A 56 -4.97 -4.78 5.46
N ILE A 57 -5.02 -4.41 4.16
CA ILE A 57 -4.02 -3.58 3.48
C ILE A 57 -4.10 -2.13 3.96
N ASP A 58 -5.28 -1.50 3.92
CA ASP A 58 -5.45 -0.12 4.41
C ASP A 58 -5.06 -0.02 5.88
N ARG A 59 -5.42 -1.03 6.67
CA ARG A 59 -4.99 -1.14 8.06
C ARG A 59 -3.47 -1.26 8.17
N LEU A 60 -2.82 -2.11 7.37
CA LEU A 60 -1.37 -2.28 7.41
C LEU A 60 -0.66 -0.97 7.04
N LEU A 61 -1.12 -0.29 5.99
CA LEU A 61 -0.58 1.00 5.54
C LEU A 61 -0.68 2.05 6.64
N VAL A 62 -1.87 2.20 7.24
CA VAL A 62 -2.07 3.17 8.32
C VAL A 62 -1.22 2.82 9.54
N GLU A 63 -1.16 1.54 9.94
CA GLU A 63 -0.35 1.10 11.09
C GLU A 63 1.14 1.37 10.86
N THR A 64 1.63 1.09 9.65
CA THR A 64 3.03 1.33 9.26
C THR A 64 3.36 2.82 9.31
N GLN A 65 2.52 3.66 8.70
CA GLN A 65 2.71 5.11 8.69
C GLN A 65 2.67 5.72 10.10
N VAL A 66 1.78 5.23 10.98
CA VAL A 66 1.74 5.68 12.38
C VAL A 66 3.03 5.28 13.10
N VAL A 67 3.54 4.07 12.90
CA VAL A 67 4.80 3.61 13.51
C VAL A 67 5.98 4.45 13.01
N GLU A 68 6.11 4.65 11.71
CA GLU A 68 7.17 5.47 11.09
C GLU A 68 7.13 6.90 11.62
N PHE A 69 5.96 7.54 11.61
CA PHE A 69 5.81 8.92 12.09
C PHE A 69 6.17 9.06 13.58
N LEU A 70 5.76 8.10 14.40
CA LEU A 70 6.10 8.11 15.83
C LEU A 70 7.59 7.83 16.07
N LYS A 71 8.21 6.97 15.26
CA LYS A 71 9.65 6.70 15.28
C LYS A 71 10.45 7.96 14.95
N GLU A 72 10.08 8.65 13.88
CA GLU A 72 10.72 9.90 13.45
C GLU A 72 10.49 11.05 14.45
N SER A 73 9.28 11.15 15.01
CA SER A 73 8.96 12.25 15.93
C SER A 73 9.68 12.16 17.27
N GLY A 74 9.98 10.95 17.77
CA GLY A 74 10.59 10.69 19.09
C GLY A 74 9.80 11.19 20.31
N ARG A 75 8.66 11.86 20.10
CA ARG A 75 7.83 12.54 21.11
C ARG A 75 6.38 12.06 21.01
N PRO A 76 5.57 12.24 22.06
CA PRO A 76 4.13 12.01 21.96
C PRO A 76 3.49 12.91 20.90
N VAL A 77 2.65 12.32 20.06
CA VAL A 77 1.98 12.99 18.93
C VAL A 77 0.46 12.93 19.11
N PRO A 78 -0.28 14.04 18.91
CA PRO A 78 -1.72 14.05 18.99
C PRO A 78 -2.38 13.28 17.83
N THR A 79 -3.53 12.69 18.12
CA THR A 79 -4.33 11.89 17.17
C THR A 79 -4.62 12.63 15.86
N SER A 80 -4.92 13.93 15.93
CA SER A 80 -5.20 14.76 14.75
C SER A 80 -4.02 14.83 13.78
N LYS A 81 -2.79 14.92 14.29
CA LYS A 81 -1.58 14.98 13.46
C LYS A 81 -1.30 13.64 12.80
N LEU A 82 -1.43 12.54 13.56
CA LEU A 82 -1.29 11.18 13.02
C LEU A 82 -2.36 10.86 11.97
N TYR A 83 -3.59 11.31 12.18
CA TYR A 83 -4.69 11.13 11.23
C TYR A 83 -4.41 11.85 9.92
N ASN A 84 -3.99 13.12 9.99
CA ASN A 84 -3.66 13.92 8.80
C ASN A 84 -2.54 13.27 8.00
N TYR A 85 -1.52 12.72 8.68
CA TYR A 85 -0.43 12.00 8.04
C TYR A 85 -0.91 10.71 7.35
N ALA A 86 -1.65 9.86 8.07
CA ALA A 86 -2.16 8.59 7.54
C ALA A 86 -3.13 8.77 6.36
N ARG A 87 -3.89 9.87 6.33
CA ARG A 87 -4.86 10.18 5.26
C ARG A 87 -4.20 10.53 3.93
N VAL A 88 -2.92 10.95 3.92
CA VAL A 88 -2.16 11.16 2.68
C VAL A 88 -2.05 9.85 1.89
N THR A 89 -1.82 8.74 2.59
CA THR A 89 -1.65 7.41 2.00
C THR A 89 -2.99 6.70 1.75
N VAL A 90 -3.93 6.83 2.69
CA VAL A 90 -5.28 6.23 2.56
C VAL A 90 -6.32 7.36 2.50
N ARG A 91 -6.61 7.81 1.27
CA ARG A 91 -7.45 8.99 1.01
C ARG A 91 -8.86 8.90 1.61
N GLU A 92 -9.44 7.71 1.64
CA GLU A 92 -10.80 7.44 2.14
C GLU A 92 -10.83 7.02 3.63
N LEU A 93 -9.73 7.20 4.36
CA LEU A 93 -9.65 6.85 5.78
C LEU A 93 -10.62 7.70 6.60
N LYS A 94 -11.62 7.06 7.20
CA LYS A 94 -12.55 7.70 8.15
C LYS A 94 -11.89 7.85 9.53
N GLU A 95 -12.15 8.97 10.20
CA GLU A 95 -11.57 9.28 11.52
C GLU A 95 -11.93 8.23 12.60
N ASN A 96 -13.16 7.72 12.60
CA ASN A 96 -13.58 6.65 13.52
C ASN A 96 -12.85 5.32 13.27
N THR A 97 -12.55 5.02 12.00
CA THR A 97 -11.75 3.86 11.62
C THR A 97 -10.32 4.04 12.12
N PHE A 98 -9.76 5.24 11.96
CA PHE A 98 -8.42 5.58 12.44
C PHE A 98 -8.28 5.44 13.96
N ARG A 99 -9.20 6.03 14.74
CA ARG A 99 -9.25 5.85 16.20
C ARG A 99 -9.29 4.37 16.59
N SER A 100 -10.14 3.59 15.92
CA SER A 100 -10.23 2.15 16.16
C SER A 100 -8.93 1.42 15.86
N GLN A 101 -8.19 1.84 14.83
CA GLN A 101 -6.88 1.28 14.51
C GLN A 101 -5.83 1.62 15.58
N LEU A 102 -5.77 2.87 16.06
CA LEU A 102 -4.86 3.25 17.16
C LEU A 102 -5.13 2.44 18.43
N HIS A 103 -6.38 2.20 18.78
CA HIS A 103 -6.73 1.32 19.89
C HIS A 103 -6.24 -0.11 19.70
N ARG A 104 -6.35 -0.67 18.48
CA ARG A 104 -5.81 -2.00 18.17
C ARG A 104 -4.29 -2.04 18.21
N MET A 105 -3.61 -1.00 17.72
CA MET A 105 -2.16 -0.86 17.83
C MET A 105 -1.71 -0.82 19.30
N LYS A 106 -2.41 -0.05 20.13
CA LYS A 106 -2.19 -0.01 21.59
C LYS A 106 -2.36 -1.38 22.22
N LYS A 107 -3.44 -2.09 21.90
CA LYS A 107 -3.71 -3.44 22.44
C LYS A 107 -2.62 -4.44 22.07
N ARG A 108 -1.99 -4.28 20.91
CA ARG A 108 -0.86 -5.10 20.45
C ARG A 108 0.50 -4.64 21.01
N GLY A 109 0.53 -3.56 21.79
CA GLY A 109 1.76 -3.03 22.37
C GLY A 109 2.68 -2.31 21.38
N LEU A 110 2.18 -1.89 20.20
CA LEU A 110 2.99 -1.13 19.23
C LEU A 110 3.17 0.33 19.63
N ILE A 111 2.14 0.89 20.28
CA ILE A 111 2.10 2.29 20.72
C ILE A 111 1.45 2.37 22.10
N TYR A 112 1.69 3.46 22.81
CA TYR A 112 1.02 3.76 24.08
C TYR A 112 0.62 5.23 24.16
N SER A 113 -0.28 5.53 25.09
CA SER A 113 -0.64 6.92 25.42
C SER A 113 0.05 7.27 26.75
N PRO A 114 0.91 8.30 26.79
CA PRO A 114 1.62 8.70 28.00
C PRO A 114 0.66 9.11 29.13
N LYS A 115 1.08 8.88 30.38
CA LYS A 115 0.31 9.31 31.56
C LYS A 115 0.06 10.83 31.51
N GLY A 116 -1.19 11.23 31.76
CA GLY A 116 -1.61 12.63 31.75
C GLY A 116 -1.83 13.25 30.37
N ARG A 117 -1.57 12.54 29.26
CA ARG A 117 -1.68 13.09 27.89
C ARG A 117 -2.68 12.34 27.04
N ARG A 118 -3.97 12.56 27.32
CA ARG A 118 -5.07 11.92 26.59
C ARG A 118 -5.07 12.36 25.12
N GLY A 119 -5.22 11.40 24.21
CA GLY A 119 -5.26 11.68 22.77
C GLY A 119 -3.89 11.86 22.12
N GLU A 120 -2.81 11.74 22.89
CA GLU A 120 -1.44 11.66 22.40
C GLU A 120 -0.90 10.24 22.46
N TRP A 121 -0.05 9.91 21.49
CA TRP A 121 0.48 8.57 21.25
C TRP A 121 2.00 8.62 21.10
N LYS A 122 2.68 7.62 21.64
CA LYS A 122 4.13 7.43 21.52
C LYS A 122 4.42 5.99 21.12
N LEU A 123 5.52 5.78 20.40
CA LEU A 123 5.99 4.44 20.03
C LEU A 123 6.37 3.66 21.29
N ALA A 124 5.99 2.38 21.38
CA ALA A 124 6.44 1.51 22.45
C ALA A 124 7.92 1.16 22.28
N GLU A 125 8.67 1.10 23.38
CA GLU A 125 10.12 0.83 23.37
C GLU A 125 10.46 -0.61 22.94
N ASN A 126 9.50 -1.54 23.02
CA ASN A 126 9.70 -2.95 22.67
C ASN A 126 9.70 -3.28 21.16
N ILE A 127 9.84 -2.29 20.28
CA ILE A 127 10.08 -2.53 18.85
C ILE A 127 11.60 -2.55 18.64
N GLU A 128 12.30 -3.43 19.36
CA GLU A 128 13.71 -3.68 19.12
C GLU A 128 13.90 -4.50 17.83
N GLU A 129 14.98 -4.16 17.17
CA GLU A 129 15.48 -4.62 15.88
C GLU A 129 15.67 -6.15 15.89
N ASN A 130 14.80 -6.87 15.18
CA ASN A 130 15.22 -8.16 14.61
C ASN A 130 15.61 -7.85 13.17
N THR A 131 16.86 -7.41 13.04
CA THR A 131 17.63 -7.29 11.80
C THR A 131 17.64 -8.60 11.03
#